data_AF-A0A7W8RQD5-F1
#
_entry.id   AF-A0A7W8RQD5-F1
#
_cell.length_a   1.000
_cell.length_b   1.000
_cell.length_c   1.000
_cell.angle_alpha   90.00
_cell.angle_beta   90.00
_cell.angle_gamma   90.00
#
_symmetry.space_group_name_H-M   'P 1'
#
loop_
_entity.id
_entity.type
_entity.pdbx_description
1 polymer ?
#
loop_
_entity_poly.entity_id
_entity_poly.type
_entity_poly.pdbx_seq_one_letter_code
_entity_poly.pdbx_strand_id
1 'polypeptide(L)'
;MDHSNRYLGLGNAAVFPEVLIWAMGQRHPELIEGINEHGKAVELRELLSQYCSLRGAAERLRSERYFASCEAEQIYNDDFGYLTPDDLVQAFGSGDWSCDDPAAKSLIQRAAFALAEQYNCDEPEIELSIDTQWFPDNTVNQVAFELTATRISDLASLPRTALAHATHQLTQCDNVAYGSFWDAVYTSAICDWLEQDAPEVAAEIVKKGLSSLYVAAITDFRSTMISVEEMWKDLSHPLRALLLQVKGEHEALNLLRKFAENFAKCELEVSTYAALLWEIVKRRNCPAEHSRVYTSDATNALVEAVRSAPANEATCHLVDVTSLPDVFRIVADEKQALVVRLPDSWLEDLDALAHYDGLEPFFRKDTSNGQCLSSLSISHAFCCDYDALWPLMFTWRRHVPVMYVFAERCAFALHVFRHFIDLRRVSDTPARHWPTVSISATQDAGIASSAYVAVSNRLAGNRPLAVLPNITDLRTTSGTTTLKDTFLAAHHK
;
A
#
# COMPACT_ATOMS: atom_id res chain seq x y z
N MET A 1 -1.03 6.77 39.14
CA MET A 1 -1.40 5.85 38.06
C MET A 1 -2.07 6.69 37.01
N ASP A 2 -1.40 6.91 35.89
CA ASP A 2 -1.95 7.65 34.78
C ASP A 2 -2.98 6.75 34.06
N HIS A 3 -4.24 7.17 34.05
CA HIS A 3 -5.38 6.40 33.54
C HIS A 3 -5.61 6.60 32.02
N SER A 4 -4.64 7.19 31.31
CA SER A 4 -4.72 7.43 29.87
C SER A 4 -4.24 6.26 28.99
N ASN A 5 -3.64 5.21 29.56
CA ASN A 5 -3.12 4.10 28.78
C ASN A 5 -4.15 2.99 28.58
N ARG A 6 -4.92 3.14 27.50
CA ARG A 6 -5.71 2.08 26.86
C ARG A 6 -4.80 0.85 26.63
N TYR A 7 -5.27 -0.35 26.99
CA TYR A 7 -4.56 -1.62 26.81
C TYR A 7 -4.17 -1.78 25.35
N LEU A 8 -2.88 -1.92 25.06
CA LEU A 8 -2.42 -2.17 23.70
C LEU A 8 -2.18 -3.67 23.58
N GLY A 9 -3.15 -4.39 23.00
CA GLY A 9 -3.00 -5.79 22.65
C GLY A 9 -1.73 -5.96 21.81
N LEU A 10 -0.75 -6.69 22.33
CA LEU A 10 0.52 -6.93 21.66
C LEU A 10 0.39 -7.92 20.47
N GLY A 11 -0.80 -8.12 19.87
CA GLY A 11 -0.98 -8.83 18.60
C GLY A 11 -0.24 -10.16 18.49
N ASN A 12 0.37 -10.41 17.32
CA ASN A 12 1.46 -11.36 17.04
C ASN A 12 2.85 -10.71 17.22
N ALA A 13 2.96 -9.63 17.99
CA ALA A 13 4.20 -8.87 18.07
C ALA A 13 5.31 -9.67 18.74
N ALA A 14 6.48 -9.69 18.10
CA ALA A 14 7.66 -10.32 18.68
C ALA A 14 8.07 -9.57 19.96
N VAL A 15 8.34 -10.32 21.02
CA VAL A 15 8.67 -9.75 22.32
C VAL A 15 10.15 -9.94 22.61
N PHE A 16 10.86 -8.82 22.67
CA PHE A 16 12.27 -8.76 23.04
C PHE A 16 12.40 -8.05 24.39
N PRO A 17 12.95 -8.71 25.43
CA PRO A 17 13.10 -8.13 26.76
C PRO A 17 13.74 -6.73 26.76
N GLU A 18 14.79 -6.52 25.96
CA GLU A 18 15.47 -5.22 25.84
C GLU A 18 14.56 -4.13 25.27
N VAL A 19 13.74 -4.49 24.27
CA VAL A 19 12.81 -3.57 23.61
C VAL A 19 11.67 -3.22 24.56
N LEU A 20 11.18 -4.19 25.35
CA LEU A 20 10.19 -3.94 26.40
C LEU A 20 10.72 -3.03 27.50
N ILE A 21 11.94 -3.29 28.00
CA ILE A 21 12.60 -2.44 29.00
C ILE A 21 12.78 -1.03 28.46
N TRP A 22 13.21 -0.90 27.19
CA TRP A 22 13.31 0.39 26.54
C TRP A 22 11.94 1.10 26.44
N ALA A 23 10.89 0.39 26.00
CA ALA A 23 9.55 0.96 25.88
C ALA A 23 8.98 1.39 27.24
N MET A 24 9.26 0.62 28.30
CA MET A 24 8.96 1.00 29.67
C MET A 24 9.72 2.26 30.08
N GLY A 25 11.00 2.38 29.71
CA GLY A 25 11.81 3.57 30.02
C GLY A 25 11.32 4.84 29.32
N GLN A 26 10.78 4.73 28.11
CA GLN A 26 10.16 5.87 27.42
C GLN A 26 8.86 6.32 28.09
N ARG A 27 8.07 5.39 28.62
CA ARG A 27 6.75 5.69 29.23
C ARG A 27 6.82 6.03 30.72
N HIS A 28 7.72 5.38 31.43
CA HIS A 28 7.88 5.43 32.88
C HIS A 28 9.39 5.49 33.23
N PRO A 29 10.08 6.61 32.91
CA PRO A 29 11.52 6.73 33.11
C PRO A 29 11.93 6.48 34.57
N GLU A 30 11.14 6.95 35.53
CA GLU A 30 11.37 6.77 36.97
C GLU A 30 11.41 5.29 37.39
N LEU A 31 10.64 4.43 36.72
CA LEU A 31 10.61 3.00 37.01
C LEU A 31 11.91 2.34 36.58
N ILE A 32 12.40 2.65 35.37
CA ILE A 32 13.64 2.08 34.84
C ILE A 32 14.86 2.63 35.58
N GLU A 33 14.87 3.91 35.96
CA GLU A 33 15.90 4.49 36.83
C GLU A 33 15.97 3.71 38.15
N GLY A 34 14.85 3.51 38.83
CA GLY A 34 14.80 2.73 40.08
C GLY A 34 15.28 1.29 39.91
N ILE A 35 14.89 0.60 38.83
CA ILE A 35 15.36 -0.77 38.53
C ILE A 35 16.88 -0.80 38.35
N ASN A 36 17.44 0.18 37.65
CA ASN A 36 18.87 0.26 37.41
C ASN A 36 19.65 0.57 38.70
N GLU A 37 19.20 1.52 39.50
CA GLU A 37 19.82 1.89 40.78
C GLU A 37 19.90 0.71 41.75
N HIS A 38 18.90 -0.17 41.74
CA HIS A 38 18.85 -1.36 42.60
C HIS A 38 19.50 -2.60 41.98
N GLY A 39 20.12 -2.49 40.79
CA GLY A 39 20.77 -3.60 40.10
C GLY A 39 19.80 -4.71 39.64
N LYS A 40 18.53 -4.38 39.41
CA LYS A 40 17.45 -5.33 39.09
C LYS A 40 17.20 -5.52 37.59
N ALA A 41 17.95 -4.84 36.73
CA ALA A 41 17.75 -4.90 35.28
C ALA A 41 17.94 -6.30 34.68
N VAL A 42 18.89 -7.09 35.20
CA VAL A 42 19.13 -8.46 34.73
C VAL A 42 17.97 -9.37 35.13
N GLU A 43 17.51 -9.29 36.38
CA GLU A 43 16.36 -10.06 36.88
C GLU A 43 15.07 -9.72 36.11
N LEU A 44 14.85 -8.44 35.79
CA LEU A 44 13.72 -8.03 34.94
C LEU A 44 13.84 -8.62 33.54
N ARG A 45 15.04 -8.60 32.93
CA ARG A 45 15.26 -9.20 31.61
C ARG A 45 14.93 -10.70 31.62
N GLU A 46 15.40 -11.43 32.64
CA GLU A 46 15.11 -12.86 32.80
C GLU A 46 13.61 -13.13 32.98
N LEU A 47 12.92 -12.32 33.80
CA LEU A 47 11.47 -12.39 33.99
C LEU A 47 10.71 -12.17 32.66
N LEU A 48 11.13 -11.17 31.87
CA LEU A 48 10.52 -10.88 30.57
C LEU A 48 10.77 -12.00 29.57
N SER A 49 11.93 -12.65 29.59
CA SER A 49 12.19 -13.85 28.77
C SER A 49 11.23 -15.00 29.11
N GLN A 50 10.93 -15.20 30.40
CA GLN A 50 9.93 -16.20 30.83
C GLN A 50 8.50 -15.80 30.40
N TYR A 51 8.20 -14.50 30.39
CA TYR A 51 6.94 -14.01 29.84
C TYR A 51 6.82 -14.24 28.32
N CYS A 52 7.91 -14.08 27.57
CA CYS A 52 7.90 -14.37 26.13
C CYS A 52 7.53 -15.82 25.82
N SER A 53 8.01 -16.79 26.61
CA SER A 53 7.68 -18.20 26.40
C SER A 53 6.21 -18.52 26.72
N LEU A 54 5.62 -17.86 27.73
CA LEU A 54 4.20 -17.96 28.03
C LEU A 54 3.35 -17.46 26.85
N ARG A 55 3.77 -16.34 26.27
CA ARG A 55 3.07 -15.70 25.17
C ARG A 55 2.97 -16.62 23.95
N GLY A 56 4.07 -17.29 23.57
CA GLY A 56 4.05 -18.26 22.47
C GLY A 56 3.08 -19.43 22.73
N ALA A 57 2.97 -19.90 23.97
CA ALA A 57 1.99 -20.93 24.32
C ALA A 57 0.54 -20.39 24.22
N ALA A 58 0.30 -19.16 24.69
CA ALA A 58 -1.00 -18.50 24.61
C ALA A 58 -1.44 -18.25 23.15
N GLU A 59 -0.55 -17.78 22.27
CA GLU A 59 -0.84 -17.54 20.85
C GLU A 59 -1.28 -18.82 20.15
N ARG A 60 -0.57 -19.92 20.41
CA ARG A 60 -0.91 -21.24 19.86
C ARG A 60 -2.30 -21.67 20.31
N LEU A 61 -2.59 -21.63 21.62
CA LEU A 61 -3.88 -22.04 22.18
C LEU A 61 -5.04 -21.17 21.68
N ARG A 62 -4.83 -19.87 21.56
CA ARG A 62 -5.81 -18.94 20.97
C ARG A 62 -6.09 -19.28 19.52
N SER A 63 -5.05 -19.51 18.72
CA SER A 63 -5.17 -19.85 17.30
C SER A 63 -5.88 -21.20 17.10
N GLU A 64 -5.52 -22.22 17.89
CA GLU A 64 -6.19 -23.53 17.87
C GLU A 64 -7.69 -23.40 18.18
N ARG A 65 -8.05 -22.61 19.20
CA ARG A 65 -9.44 -22.34 19.58
C ARG A 65 -10.20 -21.60 18.50
N TYR A 66 -9.55 -20.63 17.87
CA TYR A 66 -10.11 -19.87 16.75
C TYR A 66 -10.47 -20.79 15.58
N PHE A 67 -9.50 -21.58 15.10
CA PHE A 67 -9.74 -22.51 13.98
C PHE A 67 -10.77 -23.59 14.32
N ALA A 68 -10.74 -24.12 15.55
CA ALA A 68 -11.76 -25.06 16.01
C ALA A 68 -13.18 -24.45 16.01
N SER A 69 -13.31 -23.16 16.33
CA SER A 69 -14.58 -22.44 16.30
C SER A 69 -15.05 -22.19 14.85
N CYS A 70 -14.15 -21.76 13.97
CA CYS A 70 -14.45 -21.60 12.54
C CYS A 70 -14.90 -22.91 11.88
N GLU A 71 -14.25 -24.03 12.23
CA GLU A 71 -14.64 -25.36 11.74
C GLU A 71 -16.02 -25.78 12.28
N ALA A 72 -16.29 -25.56 13.57
CA ALA A 72 -17.57 -25.89 14.19
C ALA A 72 -18.73 -25.06 13.64
N GLU A 73 -18.50 -23.79 13.33
CA GLU A 73 -19.53 -22.85 12.87
C GLU A 73 -19.65 -22.75 11.35
N GLN A 74 -18.68 -23.29 10.60
CA GLN A 74 -18.55 -23.14 9.14
C GLN A 74 -18.49 -21.66 8.68
N ILE A 75 -18.02 -20.77 9.55
CA ILE A 75 -17.84 -19.35 9.29
C ILE A 75 -16.35 -19.06 9.37
N TYR A 76 -15.77 -18.60 8.27
CA TYR A 76 -14.39 -18.10 8.24
C TYR A 76 -14.45 -16.59 8.41
N ASN A 77 -14.41 -16.13 9.66
CA ASN A 77 -14.17 -14.72 9.95
C ASN A 77 -12.68 -14.39 9.72
N ASP A 78 -12.33 -13.12 9.77
CA ASP A 78 -10.92 -12.72 9.85
C ASP A 78 -10.48 -12.82 11.31
N ASP A 79 -9.37 -13.54 11.56
CA ASP A 79 -8.74 -13.55 12.87
C ASP A 79 -8.01 -12.23 13.07
N PHE A 80 -8.52 -11.38 13.95
CA PHE A 80 -7.84 -10.14 14.32
C PHE A 80 -6.56 -10.39 15.13
N GLY A 81 -6.31 -11.63 15.59
CA GLY A 81 -4.99 -12.11 16.00
C GLY A 81 -4.43 -11.52 17.29
N TYR A 82 -5.25 -10.80 18.08
CA TYR A 82 -4.77 -10.17 19.31
C TYR A 82 -4.79 -11.15 20.48
N LEU A 83 -3.65 -11.28 21.15
CA LEU A 83 -3.61 -11.89 22.47
C LEU A 83 -4.26 -10.99 23.52
N THR A 84 -5.20 -11.56 24.27
CA THR A 84 -5.82 -10.92 25.43
C THR A 84 -5.17 -11.37 26.74
N PRO A 85 -5.37 -10.65 27.86
CA PRO A 85 -4.95 -11.15 29.16
C PRO A 85 -5.58 -12.51 29.51
N ASP A 86 -6.82 -12.76 29.06
CA ASP A 86 -7.51 -14.03 29.26
C ASP A 86 -6.82 -15.19 28.55
N ASP A 87 -6.26 -14.97 27.35
CA ASP A 87 -5.47 -15.98 26.65
C ASP A 87 -4.21 -16.36 27.43
N LEU A 88 -3.57 -15.38 28.08
CA LEU A 88 -2.43 -15.65 28.96
C LEU A 88 -2.87 -16.46 30.19
N VAL A 89 -3.99 -16.08 30.82
CA VAL A 89 -4.57 -16.81 31.96
C VAL A 89 -4.91 -18.25 31.58
N GLN A 90 -5.48 -18.46 30.40
CA GLN A 90 -5.81 -19.78 29.88
C GLN A 90 -4.55 -20.63 29.64
N ALA A 91 -3.46 -20.03 29.13
CA ALA A 91 -2.20 -20.74 28.94
C ALA A 91 -1.60 -21.26 30.26
N PHE A 92 -1.81 -20.57 31.39
CA PHE A 92 -1.44 -21.13 32.70
C PHE A 92 -2.28 -22.37 33.05
N GLY A 93 -3.57 -22.36 32.70
CA GLY A 93 -4.52 -23.42 33.02
C GLY A 93 -4.38 -24.67 32.14
N SER A 94 -3.84 -24.54 30.92
CA SER A 94 -3.70 -25.68 30.00
C SER A 94 -2.57 -26.64 30.39
N GLY A 95 -1.55 -26.14 31.08
CA GLY A 95 -0.33 -26.90 31.39
C GLY A 95 0.69 -26.96 30.25
N ASP A 96 0.41 -26.31 29.11
CA ASP A 96 1.30 -26.31 27.94
C ASP A 96 2.51 -25.39 28.10
N TRP A 97 2.49 -24.51 29.08
CA TRP A 97 3.61 -23.65 29.43
C TRP A 97 4.26 -24.10 30.74
N SER A 98 5.58 -24.29 30.69
CA SER A 98 6.43 -24.57 31.85
C SER A 98 7.41 -23.42 32.07
N CYS A 99 7.60 -23.06 33.34
CA CYS A 99 8.60 -22.09 33.75
C CYS A 99 9.46 -22.72 34.84
N ASP A 100 10.78 -22.77 34.60
CA ASP A 100 11.74 -23.41 35.50
C ASP A 100 11.98 -22.60 36.79
N ASP A 101 11.58 -21.33 36.80
CA ASP A 101 11.65 -20.44 37.96
C ASP A 101 10.24 -20.27 38.59
N PRO A 102 9.97 -20.89 39.75
CA PRO A 102 8.69 -20.76 40.44
C PRO A 102 8.37 -19.33 40.88
N ALA A 103 9.38 -18.51 41.18
CA ALA A 103 9.19 -17.12 41.58
C ALA A 103 8.75 -16.27 40.38
N ALA A 104 9.44 -16.40 39.25
CA ALA A 104 9.05 -15.78 37.99
C ALA A 104 7.63 -16.19 37.57
N LYS A 105 7.31 -17.50 37.63
CA LYS A 105 5.97 -18.02 37.35
C LYS A 105 4.90 -17.34 38.20
N SER A 106 5.11 -17.25 39.50
CA SER A 106 4.17 -16.61 40.44
C SER A 106 3.96 -15.13 40.14
N LEU A 107 5.02 -14.39 39.80
CA LEU A 107 4.94 -12.97 39.45
C LEU A 107 4.18 -12.75 38.13
N ILE A 108 4.53 -13.49 37.08
CA ILE A 108 3.87 -13.37 35.77
C ILE A 108 2.39 -13.76 35.90
N GLN A 109 2.09 -14.83 36.63
CA GLN A 109 0.72 -15.27 36.88
C GLN A 109 -0.08 -14.16 37.57
N ARG A 110 0.42 -13.62 38.68
CA ARG A 110 -0.26 -12.51 39.38
C ARG A 110 -0.51 -11.31 38.47
N ALA A 111 0.47 -10.94 37.63
CA ALA A 111 0.32 -9.83 36.70
C ALA A 111 -0.75 -10.13 35.63
N ALA A 112 -0.75 -11.32 35.03
CA ALA A 112 -1.71 -11.71 34.01
C ALA A 112 -3.15 -11.72 34.54
N PHE A 113 -3.38 -12.31 35.73
CA PHE A 113 -4.69 -12.31 36.37
C PHE A 113 -5.17 -10.89 36.73
N ALA A 114 -4.28 -10.04 37.25
CA ALA A 114 -4.63 -8.65 37.55
C ALA A 114 -4.99 -7.85 36.28
N LEU A 115 -4.28 -8.08 35.17
CA LEU A 115 -4.60 -7.47 33.88
C LEU A 115 -5.93 -7.97 33.33
N ALA A 116 -6.23 -9.27 33.44
CA ALA A 116 -7.50 -9.85 33.01
C ALA A 116 -8.69 -9.29 33.81
N GLU A 117 -8.56 -9.15 35.13
CA GLU A 117 -9.58 -8.50 35.96
C GLU A 117 -9.79 -7.03 35.59
N GLN A 118 -8.72 -6.33 35.20
CA GLN A 118 -8.76 -4.91 34.88
C GLN A 118 -9.31 -4.61 33.49
N TYR A 119 -9.00 -5.44 32.49
CA TYR A 119 -9.34 -5.20 31.08
C TYR A 119 -10.42 -6.18 30.60
N ASN A 120 -11.63 -6.01 31.11
CA ASN A 120 -12.77 -6.89 30.84
C ASN A 120 -13.57 -6.42 29.60
N CYS A 121 -12.98 -6.59 28.42
CA CYS A 121 -13.61 -6.45 27.08
C CYS A 121 -13.52 -5.10 26.32
N ASP A 122 -12.73 -4.11 26.73
CA ASP A 122 -12.63 -2.87 25.95
C ASP A 122 -11.57 -2.96 24.83
N GLU A 123 -12.02 -2.89 23.58
CA GLU A 123 -11.16 -2.59 22.44
C GLU A 123 -10.59 -1.17 22.59
N PRO A 124 -9.26 -1.00 22.56
CA PRO A 124 -8.66 0.32 22.67
C PRO A 124 -8.92 1.15 21.41
N GLU A 125 -9.45 2.35 21.56
CA GLU A 125 -9.37 3.37 20.52
C GLU A 125 -7.90 3.82 20.39
N ILE A 126 -7.29 3.55 19.23
CA ILE A 126 -5.90 3.91 18.92
C ILE A 126 -5.88 5.24 18.17
N GLU A 127 -5.14 6.22 18.67
CA GLU A 127 -4.81 7.43 17.91
C GLU A 127 -3.69 7.06 16.91
N LEU A 128 -4.07 6.93 15.63
CA LEU A 128 -3.28 6.25 14.59
C LEU A 128 -2.33 7.17 13.80
N SER A 129 -2.23 8.46 14.13
CA SER A 129 -1.45 9.41 13.32
C SER A 129 -0.55 10.28 14.16
N ILE A 130 0.77 10.10 13.98
CA ILE A 130 1.76 11.11 14.36
C ILE A 130 2.13 11.84 13.07
N ASP A 131 1.79 13.12 12.98
CA ASP A 131 2.08 13.93 11.79
C ASP A 131 3.59 14.07 11.61
N THR A 132 4.15 13.32 10.65
CA THR A 132 5.56 13.38 10.28
C THR A 132 5.66 13.52 8.77
N GLN A 133 6.49 14.46 8.30
CA GLN A 133 6.84 14.57 6.89
C GLN A 133 7.99 13.61 6.60
N TRP A 134 7.80 12.65 5.69
CA TRP A 134 8.84 11.74 5.23
C TRP A 134 9.31 12.09 3.83
N PHE A 135 10.61 11.93 3.61
CA PHE A 135 11.24 11.97 2.31
C PHE A 135 12.07 10.70 2.13
N PRO A 136 12.08 10.07 0.95
CA PRO A 136 12.85 8.86 0.70
C PRO A 136 14.34 9.09 0.96
N ASP A 137 14.95 8.26 1.81
CA ASP A 137 16.40 8.23 1.98
C ASP A 137 17.04 7.30 0.94
N ASN A 138 17.73 7.91 -0.04
CA ASN A 138 18.42 7.17 -1.09
C ASN A 138 19.57 6.30 -0.57
N THR A 139 20.13 6.60 0.61
CA THR A 139 21.21 5.81 1.20
C THR A 139 20.73 4.44 1.67
N VAL A 140 19.52 4.36 2.22
CA VAL A 140 18.93 3.07 2.66
C VAL A 140 18.69 2.14 1.48
N ASN A 141 18.22 2.68 0.36
CA ASN A 141 18.05 1.92 -0.88
C ASN A 141 19.38 1.38 -1.43
N GLN A 142 20.48 2.11 -1.24
CA GLN A 142 21.80 1.64 -1.64
C GLN A 142 22.25 0.44 -0.79
N VAL A 143 22.02 0.48 0.53
CA VAL A 143 22.34 -0.64 1.44
C VAL A 143 21.58 -1.91 1.03
N ALA A 144 20.32 -1.78 0.62
CA ALA A 144 19.55 -2.91 0.11
C ALA A 144 20.17 -3.55 -1.15
N PHE A 145 20.71 -2.74 -2.07
CA PHE A 145 21.42 -3.28 -3.23
C PHE A 145 22.80 -3.82 -2.94
N GLU A 146 23.48 -3.29 -1.93
CA GLU A 146 24.73 -3.89 -1.43
C GLU A 146 24.46 -5.31 -0.93
N LEU A 147 23.34 -5.52 -0.24
CA LEU A 147 22.88 -6.86 0.13
C LEU A 147 22.57 -7.72 -1.11
N THR A 148 21.82 -7.21 -2.08
CA THR A 148 21.56 -7.92 -3.36
C THR A 148 22.85 -8.27 -4.10
N ALA A 149 23.87 -7.41 -4.06
CA ALA A 149 25.17 -7.65 -4.70
C ALA A 149 25.94 -8.83 -4.08
N THR A 150 25.68 -9.13 -2.80
CA THR A 150 26.25 -10.32 -2.15
C THR A 150 25.56 -11.63 -2.57
N ARG A 151 24.32 -11.55 -3.06
CA ARG A 151 23.48 -12.70 -3.44
C ARG A 151 23.50 -12.97 -4.94
N ILE A 152 23.71 -11.93 -5.75
CA ILE A 152 23.70 -11.99 -7.22
C ILE A 152 25.08 -11.60 -7.75
N SER A 153 25.76 -12.57 -8.36
CA SER A 153 27.02 -12.35 -9.06
C SER A 153 26.86 -11.32 -10.18
N ASP A 154 27.91 -10.53 -10.40
CA ASP A 154 28.00 -9.54 -11.49
C ASP A 154 27.03 -8.36 -11.40
N LEU A 155 26.32 -8.15 -10.27
CA LEU A 155 25.41 -7.01 -10.09
C LEU A 155 26.07 -5.65 -10.38
N ALA A 156 27.37 -5.53 -10.10
CA ALA A 156 28.17 -4.34 -10.38
C ALA A 156 28.24 -3.97 -11.88
N SER A 157 27.86 -4.87 -12.79
CA SER A 157 27.76 -4.61 -14.22
C SER A 157 26.51 -3.83 -14.62
N LEU A 158 25.47 -3.81 -13.77
CA LEU A 158 24.25 -3.03 -14.00
C LEU A 158 24.50 -1.53 -13.81
N PRO A 159 23.89 -0.67 -14.62
CA PRO A 159 23.89 0.77 -14.37
C PRO A 159 23.25 1.08 -13.02
N ARG A 160 23.98 1.80 -12.13
CA ARG A 160 23.46 2.21 -10.82
C ARG A 160 22.17 3.03 -10.92
N THR A 161 22.03 3.80 -12.00
CA THR A 161 20.82 4.58 -12.30
C THR A 161 19.57 3.71 -12.48
N ALA A 162 19.70 2.51 -13.06
CA ALA A 162 18.58 1.59 -13.25
C ALA A 162 18.08 1.01 -11.93
N LEU A 163 19.01 0.68 -11.02
CA LEU A 163 18.71 0.18 -9.69
C LEU A 163 18.08 1.28 -8.82
N ALA A 164 18.67 2.47 -8.81
CA ALA A 164 18.12 3.63 -8.11
C ALA A 164 16.73 4.03 -8.63
N HIS A 165 16.50 3.93 -9.94
CA HIS A 165 15.17 4.15 -10.53
C HIS A 165 14.16 3.12 -10.01
N ALA A 166 14.49 1.83 -10.05
CA ALA A 166 13.60 0.77 -9.59
C ALA A 166 13.16 0.95 -8.13
N THR A 167 14.10 1.25 -7.22
CA THR A 167 13.76 1.46 -5.81
C THR A 167 12.92 2.70 -5.61
N HIS A 168 13.27 3.79 -6.28
CA HIS A 168 12.52 5.02 -6.17
C HIS A 168 11.05 4.82 -6.58
N GLN A 169 10.81 4.17 -7.72
CA GLN A 169 9.45 3.90 -8.18
C GLN A 169 8.70 2.95 -7.24
N LEU A 170 9.33 1.83 -6.83
CA LEU A 170 8.70 0.85 -5.94
C LEU A 170 8.35 1.44 -4.58
N THR A 171 9.29 2.15 -3.95
CA THR A 171 9.09 2.75 -2.62
C THR A 171 8.02 3.84 -2.64
N GLN A 172 7.87 4.59 -3.75
CA GLN A 172 6.82 5.59 -3.91
C GLN A 172 5.43 4.99 -4.23
N CYS A 173 5.37 3.82 -4.88
CA CYS A 173 4.10 3.13 -5.12
C CYS A 173 3.55 2.46 -3.86
N ASP A 174 4.43 2.14 -2.92
CA ASP A 174 4.06 1.58 -1.63
C ASP A 174 3.55 2.68 -0.69
N ASN A 175 2.24 2.92 -0.73
CA ASN A 175 1.54 3.78 0.23
C ASN A 175 1.16 3.06 1.52
N VAL A 176 1.64 1.81 1.67
CA VAL A 176 1.71 1.09 2.91
C VAL A 176 0.42 0.73 3.64
N ALA A 177 -0.74 1.08 3.05
CA ALA A 177 -2.06 0.66 3.51
C ALA A 177 -2.30 -0.85 3.33
N TYR A 178 -1.50 -1.52 2.49
CA TYR A 178 -1.69 -2.92 2.13
C TYR A 178 -0.46 -3.74 2.52
N GLY A 179 -0.59 -4.58 3.55
CA GLY A 179 0.48 -5.46 4.03
C GLY A 179 0.90 -6.57 3.05
N SER A 180 0.30 -6.62 1.86
CA SER A 180 0.61 -7.53 0.74
C SER A 180 1.08 -6.78 -0.51
N PHE A 181 1.46 -5.49 -0.39
CA PHE A 181 1.95 -4.68 -1.51
C PHE A 181 3.10 -5.37 -2.25
N TRP A 182 4.14 -5.76 -1.52
CA TRP A 182 5.33 -6.36 -2.10
C TRP A 182 5.04 -7.71 -2.77
N ASP A 183 4.06 -8.46 -2.27
CA ASP A 183 3.58 -9.69 -2.92
C ASP A 183 2.91 -9.42 -4.26
N ALA A 184 2.25 -8.27 -4.43
CA ALA A 184 1.60 -7.87 -5.67
C ALA A 184 2.56 -7.29 -6.72
N VAL A 185 3.78 -6.91 -6.34
CA VAL A 185 4.78 -6.37 -7.26
C VAL A 185 5.17 -7.40 -8.32
N TYR A 186 5.08 -7.01 -9.59
CA TYR A 186 5.57 -7.79 -10.72
C TYR A 186 6.63 -6.99 -11.49
N THR A 187 7.78 -7.63 -11.72
CA THR A 187 9.01 -6.94 -12.18
C THR A 187 8.92 -6.38 -13.60
N SER A 188 8.02 -6.91 -14.44
CA SER A 188 7.88 -6.40 -15.82
C SER A 188 7.39 -4.95 -15.87
N ALA A 189 6.55 -4.51 -14.92
CA ALA A 189 6.15 -3.10 -14.86
C ALA A 189 7.35 -2.17 -14.64
N ILE A 190 8.31 -2.60 -13.82
CA ILE A 190 9.52 -1.81 -13.54
C ILE A 190 10.41 -1.69 -14.77
N CYS A 191 10.51 -2.75 -15.59
CA CYS A 191 11.17 -2.68 -16.89
C CYS A 191 10.49 -1.66 -17.81
N ASP A 192 9.17 -1.74 -17.93
CA ASP A 192 8.37 -0.84 -18.77
C ASP A 192 8.55 0.63 -18.30
N TRP A 193 8.62 0.88 -16.99
CA TRP A 193 8.85 2.22 -16.44
C TRP A 193 10.28 2.73 -16.65
N LEU A 194 11.29 1.87 -16.55
CA LEU A 194 12.67 2.26 -16.82
C LEU A 194 12.83 2.68 -18.29
N GLU A 195 12.23 1.95 -19.22
CA GLU A 195 12.23 2.31 -20.64
C GLU A 195 11.57 3.66 -20.91
N GLN A 196 10.46 3.93 -20.21
CA GLN A 196 9.79 5.21 -20.34
C GLN A 196 10.64 6.37 -19.79
N ASP A 197 11.30 6.18 -18.65
CA ASP A 197 11.97 7.25 -17.90
C ASP A 197 13.42 7.50 -18.28
N ALA A 198 14.16 6.42 -18.52
CA ALA A 198 15.57 6.44 -18.86
C ALA A 198 15.82 5.47 -20.03
N PRO A 199 15.25 5.76 -21.22
CA PRO A 199 15.33 4.88 -22.38
C PRO A 199 16.78 4.56 -22.77
N GLU A 200 17.72 5.49 -22.57
CA GLU A 200 19.14 5.27 -22.79
C GLU A 200 19.75 4.22 -21.85
N VAL A 201 19.34 4.21 -20.59
CA VAL A 201 19.77 3.23 -19.59
C VAL A 201 19.17 1.86 -19.90
N ALA A 202 17.89 1.82 -20.25
CA ALA A 202 17.22 0.60 -20.68
C ALA A 202 17.88 -0.01 -21.93
N ALA A 203 18.16 0.82 -22.95
CA ALA A 203 18.85 0.40 -24.17
C ALA A 203 20.27 -0.11 -23.88
N GLU A 204 20.99 0.49 -22.92
CA GLU A 204 22.30 0.01 -22.49
C GLU A 204 22.21 -1.40 -21.86
N ILE A 205 21.24 -1.64 -20.98
CA ILE A 205 21.02 -2.95 -20.35
C ILE A 205 20.72 -4.01 -21.42
N VAL A 206 19.82 -3.71 -22.37
CA VAL A 206 19.51 -4.60 -23.51
C VAL A 206 20.77 -4.89 -24.31
N LYS A 207 21.51 -3.84 -24.71
CA LYS A 207 22.71 -3.96 -25.55
C LYS A 207 23.80 -4.81 -24.90
N LYS A 208 23.93 -4.75 -23.57
CA LYS A 208 24.90 -5.52 -22.80
C LYS A 208 24.41 -6.93 -22.44
N GLY A 209 23.17 -7.30 -22.78
CA GLY A 209 22.58 -8.59 -22.42
C GLY A 209 22.32 -8.74 -20.92
N LEU A 210 22.09 -7.63 -20.21
CA LEU A 210 21.95 -7.61 -18.75
C LEU A 210 20.49 -7.68 -18.28
N SER A 211 19.53 -7.90 -19.17
CA SER A 211 18.09 -7.88 -18.84
C SER A 211 17.71 -8.90 -17.75
N SER A 212 18.18 -10.14 -17.85
CA SER A 212 17.91 -11.16 -16.82
C SER A 212 18.55 -10.81 -15.48
N LEU A 213 19.75 -10.20 -15.49
CA LEU A 213 20.42 -9.74 -14.28
C LEU A 213 19.65 -8.59 -13.61
N TYR A 214 19.12 -7.65 -14.40
CA TYR A 214 18.31 -6.55 -13.90
C TYR A 214 17.00 -7.06 -13.27
N VAL A 215 16.30 -7.98 -13.93
CA VAL A 215 15.07 -8.58 -13.39
C VAL A 215 15.36 -9.40 -12.11
N ALA A 216 16.47 -10.14 -12.07
CA ALA A 216 16.89 -10.87 -10.88
C ALA A 216 17.17 -9.92 -9.70
N ALA A 217 17.83 -8.78 -9.95
CA ALA A 217 18.09 -7.77 -8.93
C ALA A 217 16.81 -7.19 -8.32
N ILE A 218 15.83 -6.82 -9.17
CA ILE A 218 14.53 -6.32 -8.68
C ILE A 218 13.79 -7.40 -7.90
N THR A 219 13.86 -8.66 -8.35
CA THR A 219 13.21 -9.79 -7.68
C THR A 219 13.81 -10.06 -6.30
N ASP A 220 15.13 -9.98 -6.15
CA ASP A 220 15.80 -10.12 -4.85
C ASP A 220 15.48 -8.93 -3.92
N PHE A 221 15.45 -7.71 -4.45
CA PHE A 221 15.01 -6.53 -3.68
C PHE A 221 13.56 -6.67 -3.19
N ARG A 222 12.64 -7.09 -4.07
CA ARG A 222 11.25 -7.41 -3.69
C ARG A 222 11.20 -8.46 -2.59
N SER A 223 11.97 -9.54 -2.71
CA SER A 223 12.00 -10.62 -1.70
C SER A 223 12.52 -10.11 -0.35
N THR A 224 13.53 -9.23 -0.38
CA THR A 224 14.02 -8.53 0.81
C THR A 224 12.92 -7.70 1.47
N MET A 225 12.16 -6.93 0.69
CA MET A 225 11.07 -6.12 1.22
C MET A 225 9.90 -6.95 1.77
N ILE A 226 9.62 -8.13 1.21
CA ILE A 226 8.64 -9.08 1.78
C ILE A 226 9.08 -9.50 3.19
N SER A 227 10.34 -9.86 3.39
CA SER A 227 10.85 -10.17 4.73
C SER A 227 10.78 -8.97 5.68
N VAL A 228 11.08 -7.77 5.19
CA VAL A 228 10.94 -6.52 5.97
C VAL A 228 9.48 -6.27 6.37
N GLU A 229 8.51 -6.55 5.51
CA GLU A 229 7.08 -6.49 5.84
C GLU A 229 6.68 -7.49 6.94
N GLU A 230 7.21 -8.71 6.91
CA GLU A 230 6.98 -9.70 7.97
C GLU A 230 7.51 -9.19 9.31
N MET A 231 8.74 -8.70 9.34
CA MET A 231 9.31 -8.06 10.53
C MET A 231 8.51 -6.83 10.99
N TRP A 232 7.99 -6.05 10.04
CA TRP A 232 7.14 -4.91 10.36
C TRP A 232 5.83 -5.35 11.05
N LYS A 233 5.20 -6.44 10.58
CA LYS A 233 4.00 -7.01 11.21
C LYS A 233 4.26 -7.43 12.66
N ASP A 234 5.48 -7.91 12.94
CA ASP A 234 5.93 -8.26 14.30
C ASP A 234 6.23 -7.05 15.20
N LEU A 235 6.42 -5.85 14.63
CA LEU A 235 6.48 -4.62 15.42
C LEU A 235 5.06 -4.25 15.87
N SER A 236 4.81 -4.20 17.18
CA SER A 236 3.51 -3.74 17.69
C SER A 236 3.26 -2.25 17.39
N HIS A 237 1.98 -1.85 17.25
CA HIS A 237 1.61 -0.44 17.12
C HIS A 237 2.23 0.50 18.19
N PRO A 238 2.20 0.15 19.49
CA PRO A 238 2.83 0.98 20.54
C PRO A 238 4.32 1.20 20.30
N LEU A 239 5.03 0.14 19.88
CA LEU A 239 6.46 0.21 19.64
C LEU A 239 6.75 1.11 18.44
N ARG A 240 5.96 0.99 17.36
CA ARG A 240 6.06 1.88 16.19
C ARG A 240 5.86 3.35 16.59
N ALA A 241 4.87 3.65 17.43
CA ALA A 241 4.62 5.00 17.93
C ALA A 241 5.77 5.53 18.80
N LEU A 242 6.31 4.70 19.70
CA LEU A 242 7.47 5.07 20.52
C LEU A 242 8.73 5.27 19.69
N LEU A 243 8.95 4.46 18.65
CA LEU A 243 10.08 4.60 17.73
C LEU A 243 10.06 5.95 17.01
N LEU A 244 8.90 6.55 16.76
CA LEU A 244 8.83 7.90 16.19
C LEU A 244 9.17 9.01 17.18
N GLN A 245 9.11 8.72 18.48
CA GLN A 245 9.38 9.69 19.54
C GLN A 245 10.87 9.70 19.95
N VAL A 246 11.69 8.79 19.41
CA VAL A 246 13.13 8.75 19.70
C VAL A 246 13.82 10.02 19.23
N LYS A 247 14.76 10.50 20.05
CA LYS A 247 15.53 11.72 19.73
C LYS A 247 16.59 11.50 18.67
N GLY A 248 16.99 10.25 18.40
CA GLY A 248 18.06 9.94 17.48
C GLY A 248 17.82 8.65 16.69
N GLU A 249 18.10 8.70 15.40
CA GLU A 249 17.98 7.57 14.48
C GLU A 249 18.84 6.37 14.89
N HIS A 250 20.02 6.61 15.48
CA HIS A 250 20.87 5.53 15.97
C HIS A 250 20.19 4.67 17.04
N GLU A 251 19.40 5.29 17.92
CA GLU A 251 18.64 4.57 18.95
C GLU A 251 17.54 3.70 18.32
N ALA A 252 16.79 4.26 17.37
CA ALA A 252 15.77 3.53 16.61
C ALA A 252 16.37 2.32 15.89
N LEU A 253 17.48 2.51 15.18
CA LEU A 253 18.16 1.45 14.46
C LEU A 253 18.68 0.36 15.40
N ASN A 254 19.26 0.71 16.55
CA ASN A 254 19.72 -0.28 17.53
C ASN A 254 18.58 -1.16 18.05
N LEU A 255 17.38 -0.61 18.23
CA LEU A 255 16.20 -1.38 18.61
C LEU A 255 15.70 -2.26 17.47
N LEU A 256 15.58 -1.71 16.26
CA LEU A 256 15.13 -2.44 15.08
C LEU A 256 16.08 -3.57 14.67
N ARG A 257 17.38 -3.42 14.96
CA ARG A 257 18.36 -4.51 14.81
C ARG A 257 17.99 -5.75 15.63
N LYS A 258 17.33 -5.59 16.79
CA LYS A 258 16.87 -6.75 17.60
C LYS A 258 15.78 -7.56 16.90
N PHE A 259 14.91 -6.89 16.16
CA PHE A 259 13.95 -7.56 15.29
C PHE A 259 14.68 -8.23 14.13
N ALA A 260 15.59 -7.51 13.46
CA ALA A 260 16.33 -8.04 12.31
C ALA A 260 17.22 -9.25 12.65
N GLU A 261 17.80 -9.32 13.84
CA GLU A 261 18.63 -10.44 14.33
C GLU A 261 17.90 -11.80 14.27
N ASN A 262 16.58 -11.83 14.41
CA ASN A 262 15.80 -13.07 14.33
C ASN A 262 15.57 -13.59 12.90
N PHE A 263 15.69 -12.72 11.89
CA PHE A 263 15.37 -13.05 10.50
C PHE A 263 16.61 -13.11 9.60
N ALA A 264 17.63 -12.33 9.96
CA ALA A 264 18.87 -12.20 9.20
C ALA A 264 19.82 -13.38 9.41
N LYS A 265 20.56 -13.73 8.37
CA LYS A 265 21.58 -14.79 8.37
C LYS A 265 22.98 -14.24 8.65
N CYS A 266 23.19 -12.94 8.47
CA CYS A 266 24.48 -12.29 8.67
C CYS A 266 24.32 -10.83 9.10
N GLU A 267 25.42 -10.22 9.58
CA GLU A 267 25.44 -8.85 10.10
C GLU A 267 25.04 -7.78 9.06
N LEU A 268 25.37 -8.02 7.78
CA LEU A 268 24.95 -7.13 6.69
C LEU A 268 23.43 -7.13 6.53
N GLU A 269 22.79 -8.31 6.59
CA GLU A 269 21.33 -8.44 6.55
C GLU A 269 20.69 -7.77 7.76
N VAL A 270 21.22 -7.95 8.96
CA VAL A 270 20.73 -7.29 10.18
C VAL A 270 20.69 -5.77 10.00
N SER A 271 21.80 -5.20 9.53
CA SER A 271 21.93 -3.75 9.32
C SER A 271 20.97 -3.25 8.23
N THR A 272 20.86 -4.00 7.13
CA THR A 272 19.99 -3.66 5.99
C THR A 272 18.51 -3.69 6.39
N TYR A 273 18.08 -4.77 7.06
CA TYR A 273 16.70 -4.94 7.50
C TYR A 273 16.32 -3.90 8.54
N ALA A 274 17.19 -3.56 9.49
CA ALA A 274 16.93 -2.49 10.45
C ALA A 274 16.73 -1.13 9.78
N ALA A 275 17.56 -0.80 8.78
CA ALA A 275 17.44 0.45 8.03
C ALA A 275 16.13 0.49 7.20
N LEU A 276 15.80 -0.60 6.50
CA LEU A 276 14.55 -0.69 5.74
C LEU A 276 13.31 -0.68 6.64
N LEU A 277 13.35 -1.36 7.79
CA LEU A 277 12.29 -1.28 8.79
C LEU A 277 12.07 0.15 9.26
N TRP A 278 13.15 0.89 9.50
CA TRP A 278 13.05 2.29 9.91
C TRP A 278 12.41 3.17 8.83
N GLU A 279 12.76 2.96 7.56
CA GLU A 279 12.07 3.64 6.45
C GLU A 279 10.57 3.31 6.42
N ILE A 280 10.20 2.05 6.65
CA ILE A 280 8.79 1.66 6.75
C ILE A 280 8.10 2.36 7.93
N VAL A 281 8.74 2.42 9.12
CA VAL A 281 8.21 3.14 10.29
C VAL A 281 7.92 4.60 9.94
N LYS A 282 8.89 5.30 9.35
CA LYS A 282 8.74 6.71 9.00
C LYS A 282 7.62 6.91 7.97
N ARG A 283 7.67 6.19 6.85
CA ARG A 283 6.72 6.32 5.74
C ARG A 283 5.28 5.98 6.13
N ARG A 284 5.06 4.96 6.98
CA ARG A 284 3.71 4.53 7.41
C ARG A 284 3.00 5.50 8.33
N ASN A 285 3.74 6.41 8.95
CA ASN A 285 3.16 7.44 9.80
C ASN A 285 2.96 8.76 9.06
N CYS A 286 3.29 8.84 7.77
CA CYS A 286 2.90 9.97 6.96
C CYS A 286 1.40 9.95 6.68
N PRO A 287 0.74 11.13 6.65
CA PRO A 287 -0.64 11.23 6.22
C PRO A 287 -0.83 10.58 4.84
N ALA A 288 -1.92 9.83 4.69
CA ALA A 288 -2.28 9.27 3.39
C ALA A 288 -2.44 10.40 2.36
N GLU A 289 -1.91 10.21 1.15
CA GLU A 289 -2.10 11.16 0.07
C GLU A 289 -3.59 11.24 -0.30
N HIS A 290 -4.15 12.44 -0.23
CA HIS A 290 -5.52 12.70 -0.65
C HIS A 290 -5.55 13.03 -2.14
N SER A 291 -6.57 12.55 -2.86
CA SER A 291 -6.85 13.00 -4.22
C SER A 291 -6.94 14.52 -4.28
N ARG A 292 -6.37 15.12 -5.33
CA ARG A 292 -6.34 16.57 -5.53
C ARG A 292 -7.04 16.94 -6.82
N VAL A 293 -7.82 18.02 -6.78
CA VAL A 293 -8.47 18.59 -7.96
C VAL A 293 -8.01 20.03 -8.16
N TYR A 294 -7.55 20.31 -9.38
CA TYR A 294 -7.10 21.63 -9.80
C TYR A 294 -8.05 22.16 -10.87
N THR A 295 -8.57 23.37 -10.71
CA THR A 295 -9.45 23.98 -11.74
C THR A 295 -8.75 25.11 -12.46
N SER A 296 -9.01 25.23 -13.76
CA SER A 296 -8.53 26.37 -14.56
C SER A 296 -9.43 26.63 -15.75
N ASP A 297 -9.43 27.87 -16.21
CA ASP A 297 -10.12 28.29 -17.43
C ASP A 297 -9.13 28.32 -18.63
N ALA A 298 -7.89 27.88 -18.41
CA ALA A 298 -6.88 27.79 -19.45
C ALA A 298 -7.28 26.79 -20.55
N THR A 299 -7.11 27.20 -21.79
CA THR A 299 -7.40 26.39 -22.98
C THR A 299 -6.18 26.21 -23.87
N ASN A 300 -6.21 25.19 -24.72
CA ASN A 300 -5.24 24.93 -25.77
C ASN A 300 -5.91 24.17 -26.93
N ALA A 301 -5.15 23.81 -27.97
CA ALA A 301 -5.68 23.12 -29.13
C ALA A 301 -6.38 21.78 -28.79
N LEU A 302 -5.89 21.05 -27.78
CA LEU A 302 -6.50 19.80 -27.32
C LEU A 302 -7.86 20.06 -26.66
N VAL A 303 -7.95 21.03 -25.73
CA VAL A 303 -9.20 21.37 -25.04
C VAL A 303 -10.26 21.83 -26.04
N GLU A 304 -9.89 22.70 -27.00
CA GLU A 304 -10.81 23.16 -28.05
C GLU A 304 -11.24 22.02 -28.99
N ALA A 305 -10.35 21.09 -29.32
CA ALA A 305 -10.70 19.90 -30.09
C ALA A 305 -11.71 19.02 -29.35
N VAL A 306 -11.52 18.81 -28.04
CA VAL A 306 -12.44 18.04 -27.20
C VAL A 306 -13.82 18.72 -27.10
N ARG A 307 -13.87 20.05 -26.95
CA ARG A 307 -15.13 20.83 -26.88
C ARG A 307 -15.91 20.86 -28.19
N SER A 308 -15.20 21.02 -29.32
CA SER A 308 -15.84 21.36 -30.59
C SER A 308 -16.59 20.21 -31.26
N ALA A 309 -16.25 18.93 -30.98
CA ALA A 309 -16.92 17.79 -31.62
C ALA A 309 -17.95 17.12 -30.68
N PRO A 310 -19.22 16.99 -31.08
CA PRO A 310 -20.25 16.28 -30.29
C PRO A 310 -19.90 14.81 -30.01
N ALA A 311 -19.18 14.14 -30.92
CA ALA A 311 -18.75 12.75 -30.74
C ALA A 311 -17.81 12.55 -29.55
N ASN A 312 -17.16 13.62 -29.08
CA ASN A 312 -16.25 13.57 -27.92
C ASN A 312 -17.01 13.45 -26.59
N GLU A 313 -18.32 13.69 -26.56
CA GLU A 313 -19.13 13.46 -25.34
C GLU A 313 -19.20 11.99 -24.94
N ALA A 314 -18.94 11.06 -25.88
CA ALA A 314 -18.91 9.61 -25.66
C ALA A 314 -17.49 9.02 -25.78
N THR A 315 -16.46 9.87 -25.79
CA THR A 315 -15.08 9.44 -26.04
C THR A 315 -14.17 9.87 -24.89
N CYS A 316 -13.35 8.96 -24.42
CA CYS A 316 -12.22 9.26 -23.56
C CYS A 316 -10.98 9.43 -24.43
N HIS A 317 -10.13 10.43 -24.17
CA HIS A 317 -8.88 10.62 -24.92
C HIS A 317 -7.68 10.34 -24.02
N LEU A 318 -6.75 9.52 -24.48
CA LEU A 318 -5.46 9.34 -23.83
C LEU A 318 -4.45 10.28 -24.48
N VAL A 319 -3.81 11.12 -23.68
CA VAL A 319 -2.90 12.18 -24.17
C VAL A 319 -1.58 12.19 -23.40
N ASP A 320 -0.53 12.69 -24.04
CA ASP A 320 0.71 13.04 -23.34
C ASP A 320 0.48 14.30 -22.49
N VAL A 321 0.99 14.32 -21.25
CA VAL A 321 0.83 15.46 -20.32
C VAL A 321 1.37 16.75 -20.92
N THR A 322 2.38 16.68 -21.78
CA THR A 322 2.93 17.84 -22.50
C THR A 322 1.90 18.58 -23.37
N SER A 323 0.82 17.89 -23.75
CA SER A 323 -0.30 18.42 -24.54
C SER A 323 -1.41 19.07 -23.70
N LEU A 324 -1.32 19.02 -22.37
CA LEU A 324 -2.27 19.69 -21.48
C LEU A 324 -1.98 21.20 -21.34
N PRO A 325 -2.94 22.01 -20.87
CA PRO A 325 -2.67 23.38 -20.43
C PRO A 325 -1.57 23.47 -19.36
N ASP A 326 -0.72 24.49 -19.43
CA ASP A 326 0.49 24.69 -18.59
C ASP A 326 0.25 24.49 -17.10
N VAL A 327 -0.86 25.02 -16.61
CA VAL A 327 -1.31 24.92 -15.22
C VAL A 327 -1.48 23.47 -14.74
N PHE A 328 -1.84 22.55 -15.62
CA PHE A 328 -1.98 21.12 -15.30
C PHE A 328 -0.68 20.35 -15.54
N ARG A 329 0.15 20.78 -16.50
CA ARG A 329 1.45 20.16 -16.79
C ARG A 329 2.39 20.17 -15.59
N ILE A 330 2.37 21.26 -14.81
CA ILE A 330 3.25 21.43 -13.65
C ILE A 330 2.85 20.61 -12.43
N VAL A 331 1.59 20.16 -12.34
CA VAL A 331 1.07 19.38 -11.21
C VAL A 331 0.96 17.89 -11.52
N ALA A 332 1.00 17.50 -12.79
CA ALA A 332 0.99 16.11 -13.20
C ALA A 332 2.32 15.43 -12.84
N ASP A 333 2.24 14.30 -12.14
CA ASP A 333 3.39 13.49 -11.76
C ASP A 333 3.57 12.24 -12.65
N GLU A 334 2.70 12.10 -13.64
CA GLU A 334 2.66 11.02 -14.64
C GLU A 334 2.87 11.59 -16.05
N LYS A 335 3.22 10.73 -17.01
CA LYS A 335 3.48 11.16 -18.40
C LYS A 335 2.23 11.28 -19.26
N GLN A 336 1.15 10.64 -18.84
CA GLN A 336 -0.06 10.48 -19.63
C GLN A 336 -1.28 10.84 -18.79
N ALA A 337 -2.30 11.41 -19.41
CA ALA A 337 -3.56 11.74 -18.78
C ALA A 337 -4.74 11.27 -19.62
N LEU A 338 -5.85 11.00 -18.96
CA LEU A 338 -7.15 10.84 -19.59
C LEU A 338 -7.81 12.21 -19.72
N VAL A 339 -8.50 12.45 -20.83
CA VAL A 339 -9.29 13.66 -21.06
C VAL A 339 -10.72 13.25 -21.35
N VAL A 340 -11.65 13.76 -20.55
CA VAL A 340 -13.06 13.39 -20.59
C VAL A 340 -13.89 14.66 -20.60
N ARG A 341 -14.85 14.75 -21.52
CA ARG A 341 -15.83 15.83 -21.52
C ARG A 341 -16.98 15.46 -20.58
N LEU A 342 -17.30 16.35 -19.64
CA LEU A 342 -18.42 16.22 -18.70
C LEU A 342 -19.33 17.45 -18.78
N PRO A 343 -20.59 17.35 -18.34
CA PRO A 343 -21.46 18.51 -18.25
C PRO A 343 -21.11 19.40 -17.07
N ASP A 344 -21.43 20.68 -17.21
CA ASP A 344 -21.12 21.71 -16.22
C ASP A 344 -21.74 21.45 -14.84
N SER A 345 -22.77 20.61 -14.73
CA SER A 345 -23.34 20.21 -13.43
C SER A 345 -22.30 19.56 -12.52
N TRP A 346 -21.29 18.88 -13.06
CA TRP A 346 -20.18 18.30 -12.28
C TRP A 346 -19.22 19.35 -11.71
N LEU A 347 -19.22 20.59 -12.20
CA LEU A 347 -18.43 21.67 -11.60
C LEU A 347 -18.94 22.09 -10.21
N GLU A 348 -20.21 21.79 -9.90
CA GLU A 348 -20.80 22.10 -8.60
C GLU A 348 -20.29 21.18 -7.48
N ASP A 349 -19.61 20.08 -7.82
CA ASP A 349 -19.15 19.05 -6.87
C ASP A 349 -17.78 18.50 -7.29
N LEU A 350 -16.77 19.33 -7.08
CA LEU A 350 -15.38 18.99 -7.39
C LEU A 350 -14.86 17.86 -6.49
N ASP A 351 -15.40 17.72 -5.27
CA ASP A 351 -15.01 16.66 -4.34
C ASP A 351 -15.42 15.29 -4.88
N ALA A 352 -16.60 15.17 -5.50
CA ALA A 352 -17.01 13.95 -6.18
C ALA A 352 -16.12 13.60 -7.39
N LEU A 353 -15.54 14.60 -8.07
CA LEU A 353 -14.54 14.38 -9.13
C LEU A 353 -13.18 13.94 -8.58
N ALA A 354 -12.87 14.32 -7.33
CA ALA A 354 -11.67 13.87 -6.62
C ALA A 354 -11.82 12.48 -6.01
N HIS A 355 -13.06 12.08 -5.73
CA HIS A 355 -13.36 10.87 -4.98
C HIS A 355 -12.93 9.61 -5.74
N TYR A 356 -12.12 8.79 -5.08
CA TYR A 356 -11.52 7.58 -5.62
C TYR A 356 -11.70 6.41 -4.65
N ASP A 357 -12.44 5.39 -5.08
CA ASP A 357 -12.69 4.16 -4.29
C ASP A 357 -11.83 2.97 -4.75
N GLY A 358 -10.83 3.23 -5.60
CA GLY A 358 -10.08 2.18 -6.28
C GLY A 358 -10.55 1.93 -7.71
N LEU A 359 -9.79 1.12 -8.44
CA LEU A 359 -10.16 0.66 -9.77
C LEU A 359 -11.28 -0.38 -9.69
N GLU A 360 -12.46 -0.09 -10.24
CA GLU A 360 -13.66 -0.92 -10.05
C GLU A 360 -14.13 -1.60 -11.34
N PRO A 361 -14.07 -2.95 -11.43
CA PRO A 361 -14.64 -3.70 -12.53
C PRO A 361 -16.11 -4.04 -12.24
N PHE A 362 -16.98 -3.88 -13.22
CA PHE A 362 -18.40 -4.21 -13.07
C PHE A 362 -19.05 -4.53 -14.42
N PHE A 363 -20.24 -5.13 -14.37
CA PHE A 363 -21.09 -5.28 -15.54
C PHE A 363 -22.09 -4.14 -15.61
N ARG A 364 -22.14 -3.40 -16.71
CA ARG A 364 -23.24 -2.48 -16.99
C ARG A 364 -24.32 -3.19 -17.79
N LYS A 365 -25.55 -3.15 -17.31
CA LYS A 365 -26.73 -3.73 -17.98
C LYS A 365 -27.66 -2.63 -18.45
N ASP A 366 -27.75 -2.45 -19.76
CA ASP A 366 -28.67 -1.51 -20.38
C ASP A 366 -30.10 -2.04 -20.27
N THR A 367 -30.94 -1.28 -19.59
CA THR A 367 -32.35 -1.63 -19.33
C THR A 367 -33.22 -1.60 -20.59
N SER A 368 -32.81 -0.87 -21.63
CA SER A 368 -33.59 -0.69 -22.86
C SER A 368 -33.48 -1.87 -23.83
N ASN A 369 -32.27 -2.44 -23.97
CA ASN A 369 -31.97 -3.53 -24.90
C ASN A 369 -31.51 -4.82 -24.21
N GLY A 370 -31.32 -4.80 -22.88
CA GLY A 370 -30.85 -5.93 -22.09
C GLY A 370 -29.36 -6.25 -22.26
N GLN A 371 -28.60 -5.45 -23.00
CA GLN A 371 -27.19 -5.68 -23.26
C GLN A 371 -26.38 -5.56 -21.97
N CYS A 372 -25.49 -6.52 -21.75
CA CYS A 372 -24.60 -6.56 -20.60
C CYS A 372 -23.16 -6.45 -21.09
N LEU A 373 -22.44 -5.41 -20.66
CA LEU A 373 -21.06 -5.14 -21.06
C LEU A 373 -20.18 -5.05 -19.81
N SER A 374 -18.94 -5.55 -19.91
CA SER A 374 -17.93 -5.33 -18.88
C SER A 374 -17.43 -3.89 -18.96
N SER A 375 -17.28 -3.26 -17.81
CA SER A 375 -16.83 -1.88 -17.69
C SER A 375 -15.83 -1.74 -16.56
N LEU A 376 -14.99 -0.73 -16.69
CA LEU A 376 -13.99 -0.37 -15.70
C LEU A 376 -14.15 1.12 -15.40
N SER A 377 -14.12 1.47 -14.12
CA SER A 377 -14.25 2.85 -13.67
C SER A 377 -13.10 3.23 -12.75
N ILE A 378 -12.60 4.46 -12.94
CA ILE A 378 -11.59 5.10 -12.11
C ILE A 378 -12.27 5.99 -11.06
N SER A 379 -13.42 6.59 -11.39
CA SER A 379 -14.20 7.42 -10.49
C SER A 379 -15.69 7.32 -10.80
N HIS A 380 -16.54 7.77 -9.89
CA HIS A 380 -18.00 7.76 -10.10
C HIS A 380 -18.48 8.69 -11.22
N ALA A 381 -17.60 9.51 -11.79
CA ALA A 381 -17.95 10.43 -12.86
C ALA A 381 -18.06 9.74 -14.23
N PHE A 382 -17.24 8.72 -14.49
CA PHE A 382 -17.27 8.01 -15.78
C PHE A 382 -16.81 6.55 -15.68
N CYS A 383 -17.20 5.77 -16.68
CA CYS A 383 -16.67 4.44 -16.93
C CYS A 383 -16.35 4.24 -18.41
N CYS A 384 -15.42 3.32 -18.67
CA CYS A 384 -15.05 2.90 -20.02
C CYS A 384 -15.31 1.40 -20.20
N ASP A 385 -15.26 0.94 -21.45
CA ASP A 385 -15.24 -0.50 -21.75
C ASP A 385 -13.99 -1.12 -21.15
N TYR A 386 -14.16 -2.29 -20.51
CA TYR A 386 -13.07 -2.97 -19.80
C TYR A 386 -11.87 -3.21 -20.72
N ASP A 387 -12.09 -3.78 -21.90
CA ASP A 387 -11.03 -4.13 -22.85
C ASP A 387 -10.31 -2.90 -23.43
N ALA A 388 -10.95 -1.73 -23.41
CA ALA A 388 -10.35 -0.48 -23.87
C ALA A 388 -9.48 0.17 -22.79
N LEU A 389 -9.97 0.25 -21.56
CA LEU A 389 -9.27 0.93 -20.47
C LEU A 389 -8.20 0.05 -19.80
N TRP A 390 -8.48 -1.25 -19.64
CA TRP A 390 -7.62 -2.17 -18.89
C TRP A 390 -6.15 -2.17 -19.36
N PRO A 391 -5.83 -2.25 -20.66
CA PRO A 391 -4.43 -2.23 -21.11
C PRO A 391 -3.70 -0.92 -20.77
N LEU A 392 -4.43 0.19 -20.68
CA LEU A 392 -3.86 1.50 -20.35
C LEU A 392 -3.52 1.61 -18.86
N MET A 393 -4.24 0.90 -18.00
CA MET A 393 -4.02 0.95 -16.55
C MET A 393 -2.59 0.55 -16.14
N PHE A 394 -1.88 -0.18 -17.00
CA PHE A 394 -0.50 -0.60 -16.80
C PHE A 394 0.53 0.52 -17.05
N THR A 395 0.14 1.65 -17.65
CA THR A 395 1.09 2.74 -17.96
C THR A 395 1.29 3.69 -16.78
N TRP A 396 0.27 3.89 -15.95
CA TRP A 396 0.31 4.74 -14.76
C TRP A 396 0.89 4.02 -13.55
N ARG A 397 1.48 4.76 -12.61
CA ARG A 397 2.23 4.19 -11.48
C ARG A 397 1.60 4.53 -10.14
N ARG A 398 1.32 5.81 -9.93
CA ARG A 398 0.88 6.37 -8.64
C ARG A 398 -0.44 7.11 -8.76
N HIS A 399 -0.70 7.71 -9.92
CA HIS A 399 -1.94 8.43 -10.16
C HIS A 399 -2.52 8.07 -11.52
N VAL A 400 -3.84 8.13 -11.64
CA VAL A 400 -4.50 8.25 -12.95
C VAL A 400 -4.93 9.70 -13.11
N PRO A 401 -4.17 10.53 -13.84
CA PRO A 401 -4.53 11.92 -14.04
C PRO A 401 -5.70 12.00 -15.03
N VAL A 402 -6.77 12.67 -14.63
CA VAL A 402 -7.96 12.88 -15.45
C VAL A 402 -8.25 14.37 -15.59
N MET A 403 -8.22 14.89 -16.81
CA MET A 403 -8.70 16.22 -17.15
C MET A 403 -10.17 16.14 -17.58
N TYR A 404 -11.05 16.66 -16.73
CA TYR A 404 -12.44 16.92 -17.04
C TYR A 404 -12.58 18.24 -17.79
N VAL A 405 -13.13 18.19 -19.00
CA VAL A 405 -13.35 19.34 -19.87
C VAL A 405 -14.83 19.71 -19.82
N PHE A 406 -15.10 20.95 -19.41
CA PHE A 406 -16.42 21.56 -19.35
C PHE A 406 -16.57 22.62 -20.46
N ALA A 407 -17.73 23.28 -20.53
CA ALA A 407 -17.99 24.28 -21.56
C ALA A 407 -16.95 25.41 -21.54
N GLU A 408 -16.69 26.00 -20.37
CA GLU A 408 -15.77 27.13 -20.22
C GLU A 408 -14.52 26.78 -19.40
N ARG A 409 -14.61 25.78 -18.52
CA ARG A 409 -13.57 25.46 -17.54
C ARG A 409 -13.03 24.05 -17.74
N CYS A 410 -11.92 23.75 -17.06
CA CYS A 410 -11.36 22.42 -16.93
C CYS A 410 -11.08 22.12 -15.46
N ALA A 411 -11.25 20.86 -15.05
CA ALA A 411 -10.79 20.35 -13.77
C ALA A 411 -9.82 19.20 -14.00
N PHE A 412 -8.72 19.17 -13.26
CA PHE A 412 -7.69 18.14 -13.35
C PHE A 412 -7.60 17.41 -12.02
N ALA A 413 -8.06 16.16 -12.02
CA ALA A 413 -8.06 15.29 -10.86
C ALA A 413 -6.88 14.31 -10.92
N LEU A 414 -6.13 14.24 -9.83
CA LEU A 414 -5.10 13.22 -9.61
C LEU A 414 -5.72 12.11 -8.76
N HIS A 415 -6.27 11.09 -9.42
CA HIS A 415 -6.83 9.92 -8.73
C HIS A 415 -5.69 9.07 -8.22
N VAL A 416 -5.59 8.88 -6.90
CA VAL A 416 -4.60 7.99 -6.29
C VAL A 416 -4.75 6.61 -6.92
N PHE A 417 -3.67 6.02 -7.41
CA PHE A 417 -3.68 4.74 -8.09
C PHE A 417 -2.58 3.84 -7.55
N ARG A 418 -2.99 2.74 -6.94
CA ARG A 418 -2.10 1.79 -6.30
C ARG A 418 -1.77 0.69 -7.29
N HIS A 419 -0.95 1.01 -8.30
CA HIS A 419 -0.73 0.18 -9.49
C HIS A 419 -0.76 -1.33 -9.22
N PHE A 420 0.09 -1.85 -8.33
CA PHE A 420 0.16 -3.29 -8.06
C PHE A 420 -1.07 -3.85 -7.34
N ILE A 421 -1.61 -3.12 -6.37
CA ILE A 421 -2.76 -3.55 -5.57
C ILE A 421 -4.05 -3.48 -6.38
N ASP A 422 -4.31 -2.35 -7.05
CA ASP A 422 -5.54 -2.14 -7.79
C ASP A 422 -5.63 -3.05 -9.01
N LEU A 423 -4.54 -3.21 -9.76
CA LEU A 423 -4.50 -4.15 -10.90
C LEU A 423 -4.67 -5.59 -10.42
N ARG A 424 -3.98 -5.99 -9.35
CA ARG A 424 -4.14 -7.34 -8.80
C ARG A 424 -5.55 -7.58 -8.29
N ARG A 425 -6.17 -6.62 -7.60
CA ARG A 425 -7.55 -6.71 -7.12
C ARG A 425 -8.52 -6.97 -8.28
N VAL A 426 -8.37 -6.27 -9.40
CA VAL A 426 -9.18 -6.49 -10.60
C VAL A 426 -8.92 -7.87 -11.22
N SER A 427 -7.65 -8.23 -11.39
CA SER A 427 -7.23 -9.50 -12.02
C SER A 427 -7.63 -10.72 -11.19
N ASP A 428 -7.49 -10.65 -9.87
CA ASP A 428 -7.74 -11.76 -8.95
C ASP A 428 -9.23 -11.94 -8.67
N THR A 429 -10.08 -10.91 -8.89
CA THR A 429 -11.53 -11.00 -8.70
C THR A 429 -12.20 -11.67 -9.90
N PRO A 430 -12.72 -12.90 -9.77
CA PRO A 430 -13.37 -13.58 -10.88
C PRO A 430 -14.62 -12.84 -11.34
N ALA A 431 -14.85 -12.78 -12.65
CA ALA A 431 -15.94 -11.99 -13.25
C ALA A 431 -17.34 -12.27 -12.66
N ARG A 432 -17.63 -13.51 -12.21
CA ARG A 432 -18.90 -13.86 -11.55
C ARG A 432 -19.17 -13.08 -10.25
N HIS A 433 -18.14 -12.49 -9.64
CA HIS A 433 -18.24 -11.67 -8.43
C HIS A 433 -18.30 -10.18 -8.74
N TRP A 434 -18.18 -9.78 -10.01
CA TRP A 434 -18.31 -8.38 -10.39
C TRP A 434 -19.76 -7.92 -10.22
N PRO A 435 -19.99 -6.74 -9.61
CA PRO A 435 -21.33 -6.23 -9.43
C PRO A 435 -21.97 -5.94 -10.79
N THR A 436 -23.29 -6.10 -10.88
CA THR A 436 -24.06 -5.68 -12.05
C THR A 436 -24.79 -4.39 -11.75
N VAL A 437 -24.52 -3.37 -12.55
CA VAL A 437 -25.12 -2.04 -12.45
C VAL A 437 -26.13 -1.88 -13.58
N SER A 438 -27.38 -1.65 -13.24
CA SER A 438 -28.41 -1.35 -14.24
C SER A 438 -28.33 0.12 -14.62
N ILE A 439 -28.25 0.38 -15.92
CA ILE A 439 -28.15 1.72 -16.49
C ILE A 439 -29.40 2.01 -17.34
N SER A 440 -29.88 3.24 -17.25
CA SER A 440 -31.00 3.73 -18.05
C SER A 440 -30.64 5.09 -18.64
N ALA A 441 -31.05 5.32 -19.89
CA ALA A 441 -30.82 6.59 -20.55
C ALA A 441 -31.47 7.71 -19.73
N THR A 442 -30.69 8.76 -19.42
CA THR A 442 -31.22 9.94 -18.72
C THR A 442 -31.75 10.95 -19.71
N GLN A 443 -32.96 11.46 -19.46
CA GLN A 443 -33.44 12.70 -20.09
C GLN A 443 -33.08 13.94 -19.25
N ASP A 444 -32.68 13.72 -18.00
CA ASP A 444 -32.36 14.78 -17.04
C ASP A 444 -30.92 15.27 -17.21
N ALA A 445 -30.80 16.60 -17.36
CA ALA A 445 -29.59 17.46 -17.39
C ALA A 445 -29.42 18.32 -18.65
N GLY A 446 -30.38 18.35 -19.59
CA GLY A 446 -30.23 19.15 -20.82
C GLY A 446 -29.18 18.61 -21.79
N ILE A 447 -28.73 17.37 -21.58
CA ILE A 447 -27.76 16.65 -22.42
C ILE A 447 -28.54 15.59 -23.18
N ALA A 448 -28.70 15.77 -24.49
CA ALA A 448 -29.44 14.84 -25.36
C ALA A 448 -28.63 13.59 -25.76
N SER A 449 -27.63 13.20 -24.98
CA SER A 449 -26.60 12.24 -25.39
C SER A 449 -26.76 10.87 -24.74
N SER A 450 -26.68 9.81 -25.54
CA SER A 450 -26.66 8.40 -25.11
C SER A 450 -25.45 8.05 -24.23
N ALA A 451 -24.52 8.98 -24.03
CA ALA A 451 -23.34 8.80 -23.19
C ALA A 451 -23.63 8.92 -21.68
N TYR A 452 -24.79 9.43 -21.25
CA TYR A 452 -25.08 9.66 -19.83
C TYR A 452 -26.23 8.80 -19.33
N VAL A 453 -25.98 8.09 -18.23
CA VAL A 453 -26.92 7.12 -17.68
C VAL A 453 -27.16 7.28 -16.18
N ALA A 454 -28.40 7.06 -15.77
CA ALA A 454 -28.76 6.95 -14.36
C ALA A 454 -28.38 5.56 -13.86
N VAL A 455 -27.81 5.53 -12.66
CA VAL A 455 -27.35 4.30 -12.00
C VAL A 455 -28.28 4.00 -10.82
N SER A 456 -28.96 2.85 -10.86
CA SER A 456 -30.01 2.52 -9.90
C SER A 456 -29.52 2.12 -8.50
N ASN A 457 -28.21 2.10 -8.23
CA ASN A 457 -27.64 1.41 -7.05
C ASN A 457 -26.31 1.98 -6.49
N ARG A 458 -25.92 3.24 -6.77
CA ARG A 458 -24.68 3.82 -6.21
C ARG A 458 -24.93 4.97 -5.22
N LEU A 459 -24.02 5.05 -4.25
CA LEU A 459 -23.82 6.09 -3.24
C LEU A 459 -23.51 7.48 -3.82
N ALA A 460 -23.25 7.60 -5.12
CA ALA A 460 -23.06 8.86 -5.82
C ALA A 460 -24.42 9.51 -6.07
N GLY A 461 -24.83 10.40 -5.17
CA GLY A 461 -26.17 11.00 -5.13
C GLY A 461 -26.65 11.47 -6.51
N ASN A 462 -27.71 10.85 -7.03
CA ASN A 462 -28.52 11.22 -8.21
C ASN A 462 -27.82 11.73 -9.51
N ARG A 463 -26.48 11.75 -9.61
CA ARG A 463 -25.75 12.31 -10.75
C ARG A 463 -25.58 11.26 -11.85
N PRO A 464 -25.68 11.65 -13.13
CA PRO A 464 -25.51 10.72 -14.24
C PRO A 464 -24.05 10.31 -14.40
N LEU A 465 -23.83 9.02 -14.65
CA LEU A 465 -22.54 8.43 -14.99
C LEU A 465 -22.27 8.61 -16.49
N ALA A 466 -21.09 9.09 -16.86
CA ALA A 466 -20.66 9.12 -18.26
C ALA A 466 -20.13 7.74 -18.71
N VAL A 467 -20.69 7.19 -19.78
CA VAL A 467 -20.31 5.91 -20.39
C VAL A 467 -19.52 6.20 -21.66
N LEU A 468 -18.22 5.91 -21.62
CA LEU A 468 -17.27 6.23 -22.69
C LEU A 468 -16.75 4.93 -23.33
N PRO A 469 -17.49 4.35 -24.30
CA PRO A 469 -17.12 3.04 -24.85
C PRO A 469 -15.80 3.05 -25.62
N ASN A 470 -15.37 4.22 -26.12
CA ASN A 470 -14.16 4.35 -26.92
C ASN A 470 -13.09 5.16 -26.18
N ILE A 471 -11.85 4.69 -26.26
CA ILE A 471 -10.67 5.45 -25.88
C ILE A 471 -9.86 5.75 -27.15
N THR A 472 -9.69 7.03 -27.45
CA THR A 472 -8.85 7.48 -28.57
C THR A 472 -7.46 7.81 -28.06
N ASP A 473 -6.45 7.11 -28.56
CA ASP A 473 -5.05 7.37 -28.25
C ASP A 473 -4.51 8.51 -29.13
N LEU A 474 -4.15 9.63 -28.50
CA LEU A 474 -3.60 10.82 -29.14
C LEU A 474 -2.12 11.03 -28.77
N ARG A 475 -1.48 10.03 -28.15
CA ARG A 475 -0.06 10.10 -27.77
C ARG A 475 0.86 10.06 -28.98
N THR A 476 2.07 10.57 -28.80
CA THR A 476 3.14 10.54 -29.81
C THR A 476 4.07 9.34 -29.60
N THR A 477 3.63 8.12 -29.94
CA THR A 477 4.45 6.91 -29.70
C THR A 477 5.51 6.66 -30.78
N SER A 478 6.76 6.46 -30.35
CA SER A 478 7.85 5.89 -31.16
C SER A 478 8.13 4.46 -30.70
N GLY A 479 8.04 3.46 -31.58
CA GLY A 479 8.29 2.06 -31.21
C GLY A 479 9.77 1.65 -31.31
N THR A 480 10.31 1.04 -30.26
CA THR A 480 11.60 0.34 -30.23
C THR A 480 11.47 -0.99 -29.49
N THR A 481 12.41 -1.92 -29.69
CA THR A 481 12.48 -3.19 -28.94
C THR A 481 12.62 -2.93 -27.42
N THR A 482 11.81 -3.60 -26.60
CA THR A 482 11.72 -3.37 -25.14
C THR A 482 12.63 -4.35 -24.35
N LEU A 483 13.07 -3.95 -23.14
CA LEU A 483 13.69 -4.82 -22.12
C LEU A 483 12.82 -6.03 -21.85
N LYS A 484 11.51 -5.82 -21.70
CA LYS A 484 10.54 -6.89 -21.44
C LYS A 484 10.55 -7.94 -22.55
N ASP A 485 10.52 -7.51 -23.82
CA ASP A 485 10.56 -8.43 -24.96
C ASP A 485 11.85 -9.26 -24.97
N THR A 486 12.99 -8.65 -24.67
CA THR A 486 14.28 -9.35 -24.62
C THR A 486 14.35 -10.37 -23.48
N PHE A 487 13.77 -10.06 -22.33
CA PHE A 487 13.70 -10.98 -21.19
C PHE A 487 12.81 -12.18 -21.51
N LEU A 488 11.60 -11.93 -22.05
CA LEU A 488 10.68 -12.99 -22.46
C LEU A 488 11.31 -13.89 -23.53
N ALA A 489 12.00 -13.32 -24.52
CA ALA A 489 12.69 -14.09 -25.55
C ALA A 489 13.84 -14.98 -25.02
N ALA A 490 14.46 -14.60 -23.90
CA ALA A 490 15.54 -15.36 -23.27
C ALA A 490 15.05 -16.54 -22.42
N HIS A 491 13.78 -16.54 -21.99
CA HIS A 491 13.23 -17.53 -21.05
C HIS A 491 12.04 -18.33 -21.58
N HIS A 492 11.52 -18.00 -22.78
CA HIS A 492 10.53 -18.80 -23.50
C HIS A 492 11.12 -19.60 -24.68
N LYS A 493 12.45 -19.76 -24.73
CA LYS A 493 13.15 -20.76 -25.56
C LYS A 493 13.57 -21.92 -24.68
#